data_AF-A0A8T9Q6H5-F1
#
_entry.id   AF-A0A8T9Q6H5-F1
#
_cell.length_a   1.000
_cell.length_b   1.000
_cell.length_c   1.000
_cell.angle_alpha   90.00
_cell.angle_beta   90.00
_cell.angle_gamma   90.00
#
_symmetry.space_group_name_H-M   'P 1'
#
loop_
_entity.id
_entity.type
_entity.pdbx_description
1 polymer ?
#
loop_
_entity_poly.entity_id
_entity_poly.type
_entity_poly.pdbx_seq_one_letter_code
_entity_poly.pdbx_strand_id
1 'polypeptide(L)'
;MLTGLGKTVTLTSTRAGANIALVTAATPNAEGYQLTVDQQGIRITAAGGPGLFYGAQTLVQLLPAKSAATAAVPYVRINDQPAFRWRGAMLDVSRHFFSVDFVKRYIDLLAAYKLNTFHWHLTDDQGWRIEIKKYPKLTQVSAFRKETLIGAQQLFKTPAEFKYDATPYGGFYTQDQIRDVVAYAQKRYVTIVPEIEMPGHSVAILAAYPELACKPGTYETWTMWGVNEDIVCPTEPTFRFFEDVLSEVTALFPGPYVHIGGDEAPKTRWKESAAVQEIMKKEGYTDVEKVQGWFNRRIEKFLESKGKKLIGWDEILEGGIAPSATVMSWRGEKGGIEAAKMGHDVVMSPTTHLYINYGQSKKPHSPFEPLMIGGYIPLDVIYNYNPLPAELTPEQQKHVLGPQANMWTEYITTPAAAEYMLFPRLLAVSEVAWRPAAGKTYTEFLPRMGQQFARLDAKKVYYRVPEPLGLDSASVVRQNGKAVFTLRSLVPGAQIRYTLDGHLPDETTELYTKPLAVPLNKGLTVRAVTITPSGRKSPPAELLVN
;
A
#
# COMPACT_ATOMS: atom_id res chain seq x y z
N MET A 1 3.05 2.08 27.25
CA MET A 1 1.79 2.49 27.90
C MET A 1 1.85 3.99 28.14
N LEU A 2 0.86 4.74 27.67
CA LEU A 2 0.68 6.16 28.00
C LEU A 2 -0.01 6.23 29.36
N THR A 3 0.73 6.42 30.45
CA THR A 3 0.11 6.68 31.76
C THR A 3 -0.16 8.18 31.86
N GLY A 4 -1.40 8.57 31.56
CA GLY A 4 -1.83 9.95 31.76
C GLY A 4 -1.80 10.30 33.25
N LEU A 5 -1.19 11.43 33.62
CA LEU A 5 -1.10 11.87 35.01
C LEU A 5 -2.40 12.52 35.53
N GLY A 6 -3.49 12.43 34.77
CA GLY A 6 -4.77 13.11 35.08
C GLY A 6 -4.75 14.64 34.91
N LYS A 7 -3.62 15.21 34.47
CA LYS A 7 -3.45 16.65 34.20
C LYS A 7 -3.39 16.91 32.69
N THR A 8 -3.76 18.11 32.27
CA THR A 8 -3.73 18.53 30.86
C THR A 8 -3.11 19.92 30.70
N VAL A 9 -2.51 20.17 29.53
CA VAL A 9 -2.17 21.52 29.06
C VAL A 9 -3.29 21.98 28.13
N THR A 10 -3.78 23.21 28.31
CA THR A 10 -4.70 23.84 27.37
C THR A 10 -3.92 24.57 26.29
N LEU A 11 -4.07 24.13 25.04
CA LEU A 11 -3.63 24.89 23.88
C LEU A 11 -4.74 25.84 23.44
N THR A 12 -4.35 27.03 23.00
CA THR A 12 -5.24 28.01 22.37
C THR A 12 -4.80 28.27 20.94
N SER A 13 -5.72 28.71 20.08
CA SER A 13 -5.39 29.12 18.71
C SER A 13 -4.57 30.42 18.61
N THR A 14 -4.29 31.09 19.74
CA THR A 14 -3.50 32.32 19.77
C THR A 14 -2.01 32.03 19.99
N ARG A 15 -1.14 32.63 19.18
CA ARG A 15 0.32 32.42 19.23
C ARG A 15 0.95 32.74 20.60
N ALA A 16 0.35 33.65 21.37
CA ALA A 16 0.83 34.05 22.69
C ALA A 16 0.54 33.03 23.81
N GLY A 17 -0.36 32.06 23.60
CA GLY A 17 -0.80 31.10 24.62
C GLY A 17 -0.39 29.64 24.40
N ALA A 18 0.24 29.30 23.26
CA ALA A 18 0.65 27.94 22.94
C ALA A 18 2.18 27.79 23.05
N ASN A 19 2.67 27.33 24.21
CA ASN A 19 4.08 27.00 24.40
C ASN A 19 4.40 25.64 23.76
N ILE A 20 4.66 25.63 22.45
CA ILE A 20 5.18 24.45 21.72
C ILE A 20 6.62 24.73 21.30
N ALA A 21 7.56 23.95 21.84
CA ALA A 21 8.98 24.04 21.49
C ALA A 21 9.41 22.83 20.66
N LEU A 22 9.99 23.07 19.49
CA LEU A 22 10.72 22.08 18.70
C LEU A 22 12.21 22.26 18.95
N VAL A 23 12.87 21.23 19.46
CA VAL A 23 14.27 21.30 19.92
C VAL A 23 15.10 20.25 19.20
N THR A 24 16.17 20.67 18.56
CA THR A 24 17.15 19.74 17.99
C THR A 24 18.14 19.31 19.06
N ALA A 25 18.27 18.01 19.29
CA ALA A 25 19.27 17.41 20.18
C ALA A 25 19.62 16.00 19.70
N ALA A 26 20.83 15.52 19.99
CA ALA A 26 21.27 14.19 19.56
C ALA A 26 20.32 13.08 20.08
N THR A 27 19.88 12.21 19.18
CA THR A 27 19.11 10.99 19.49
C THR A 27 19.77 9.78 18.82
N PRO A 28 19.66 8.56 19.38
CA PRO A 28 20.25 7.35 18.78
C PRO A 28 19.69 7.00 17.40
N ASN A 29 18.47 7.44 17.09
CA ASN A 29 17.78 7.22 15.83
C ASN A 29 17.38 8.58 15.23
N ALA A 30 17.66 8.79 13.93
CA ALA A 30 17.37 10.04 13.22
C ALA A 30 15.87 10.36 13.08
N GLU A 31 15.02 9.33 13.12
CA GLU A 31 13.56 9.42 13.10
C GLU A 31 12.95 9.31 14.52
N GLY A 32 13.78 9.09 15.54
CA GLY A 32 13.36 9.02 16.94
C GLY A 32 13.11 10.40 17.55
N TYR A 33 12.21 10.45 18.53
CA TYR A 33 11.86 11.70 19.22
C TYR A 33 11.47 11.48 20.68
N GLN A 34 11.56 12.56 21.46
CA GLN A 34 10.97 12.69 22.77
C GLN A 34 9.87 13.77 22.73
N LEU A 35 8.63 13.41 23.09
CA LEU A 35 7.53 14.36 23.31
C LEU A 35 7.24 14.45 24.81
N THR A 36 7.29 15.66 25.37
CA THR A 36 6.95 15.94 26.77
C THR A 36 5.83 16.98 26.83
N VAL A 37 4.79 16.69 27.59
CA VAL A 37 3.68 17.59 27.91
C VAL A 37 3.58 17.68 29.42
N ASP A 38 3.80 18.87 29.98
CA ASP A 38 3.86 19.12 31.42
C ASP A 38 3.39 20.55 31.76
N GLN A 39 3.67 21.04 32.97
CA GLN A 39 3.27 22.38 33.42
C GLN A 39 3.93 23.51 32.62
N GLN A 40 5.06 23.23 31.97
CA GLN A 40 5.82 24.19 31.20
C GLN A 40 5.34 24.28 29.75
N GLY A 41 4.52 23.33 29.29
CA GLY A 41 3.90 23.30 27.97
C GLY A 41 4.20 22.02 27.21
N ILE A 42 4.48 22.14 25.91
CA ILE A 42 4.74 21.01 25.01
C ILE A 42 6.15 21.17 24.42
N ARG A 43 6.97 20.13 24.55
CA ARG A 43 8.31 20.07 23.96
C ARG A 43 8.47 18.80 23.14
N ILE A 44 8.94 18.94 21.90
CA ILE A 44 9.36 17.85 21.03
C ILE A 44 10.86 17.98 20.78
N THR A 45 11.63 16.95 21.12
CA THR A 45 13.08 16.91 20.94
C THR A 45 13.47 15.76 20.01
N ALA A 46 14.34 16.00 19.02
CA ALA A 46 14.86 14.97 18.11
C ALA A 46 16.19 15.38 17.44
N ALA A 47 16.89 14.43 16.82
CA ALA A 47 18.14 14.68 16.08
C ALA A 47 17.99 15.66 14.90
N GLY A 48 16.79 15.78 14.35
CA GLY A 48 16.55 16.67 13.22
C GLY A 48 15.11 16.60 12.70
N GLY A 49 14.96 17.03 11.45
CA GLY A 49 13.67 17.16 10.78
C GLY A 49 12.73 15.95 10.89
N PRO A 50 13.16 14.72 10.54
CA PRO A 50 12.29 13.54 10.55
C PRO A 50 11.69 13.24 11.93
N GLY A 51 12.54 13.17 12.97
CA GLY A 51 12.06 12.93 14.34
C GLY A 51 11.16 14.05 14.87
N LEU A 52 11.50 15.33 14.60
CA LEU A 52 10.64 16.46 14.97
C LEU A 52 9.25 16.35 14.31
N PHE A 53 9.22 15.97 13.03
CA PHE A 53 7.98 15.78 12.28
C PHE A 53 7.14 14.64 12.84
N TYR A 54 7.73 13.47 13.10
CA TYR A 54 6.99 12.34 13.68
C TYR A 54 6.52 12.61 15.11
N GLY A 55 7.29 13.36 15.90
CA GLY A 55 6.84 13.85 17.20
C GLY A 55 5.64 14.79 17.08
N ALA A 56 5.63 15.67 16.07
CA ALA A 56 4.48 16.51 15.77
C ALA A 56 3.26 15.69 15.32
N GLN A 57 3.43 14.61 14.55
CA GLN A 57 2.33 13.69 14.20
C GLN A 57 1.71 13.04 15.44
N THR A 58 2.53 12.63 16.41
CA THR A 58 2.02 12.12 17.69
C THR A 58 1.26 13.18 18.47
N LEU A 59 1.76 14.42 18.51
CA LEU A 59 1.02 15.53 19.12
C LEU A 59 -0.33 15.74 18.43
N VAL A 60 -0.38 15.74 17.08
CA VAL A 60 -1.65 15.84 16.33
C VAL A 60 -2.60 14.70 16.70
N GLN A 61 -2.09 13.49 16.91
CA GLN A 61 -2.88 12.34 17.36
C GLN A 61 -3.36 12.42 18.83
N LEU A 62 -2.78 13.31 19.65
CA LEU A 62 -3.27 13.62 21.00
C LEU A 62 -4.32 14.75 21.00
N LEU A 63 -4.35 15.61 19.98
CA LEU A 63 -5.34 16.68 19.83
C LEU A 63 -6.71 16.14 19.41
N PRO A 64 -7.84 16.82 19.71
CA PRO A 64 -9.15 16.43 19.19
C PRO A 64 -9.17 16.26 17.66
N ALA A 65 -10.00 15.35 17.15
CA ALA A 65 -10.09 15.09 15.71
C ALA A 65 -10.69 16.27 14.92
N LYS A 66 -11.61 17.02 15.54
CA LYS A 66 -12.16 18.27 14.99
C LYS A 66 -11.42 19.45 15.57
N SER A 67 -11.15 20.46 14.74
CA SER A 67 -10.55 21.71 15.20
C SER A 67 -11.44 22.39 16.23
N ALA A 68 -10.82 22.94 17.26
CA ALA A 68 -11.49 23.67 18.34
C ALA A 68 -10.66 24.90 18.72
N ALA A 69 -11.31 25.93 19.27
CA ALA A 69 -10.62 27.14 19.74
C ALA A 69 -9.63 26.85 20.87
N THR A 70 -9.95 25.84 21.69
CA THR A 70 -9.10 25.31 22.75
C THR A 70 -9.05 23.79 22.69
N ALA A 71 -7.91 23.21 23.07
CA ALA A 71 -7.72 21.77 23.13
C ALA A 71 -6.94 21.39 24.40
N ALA A 72 -7.42 20.37 25.11
CA ALA A 72 -6.71 19.79 26.24
C ALA A 72 -5.79 18.67 25.75
N VAL A 73 -4.49 18.75 26.07
CA VAL A 73 -3.50 17.72 25.77
C VAL A 73 -3.06 17.08 27.09
N PRO A 74 -3.13 15.75 27.24
CA PRO A 74 -2.76 15.09 28.49
C PRO A 74 -1.26 15.26 28.79
N TYR A 75 -0.93 15.41 30.07
CA TYR A 75 0.45 15.34 30.54
C TYR A 75 1.02 13.96 30.25
N VAL A 76 2.14 13.93 29.55
CA VAL A 76 2.72 12.71 29.05
C VAL A 76 4.19 12.91 28.73
N ARG A 77 4.98 11.84 28.88
CA ARG A 77 6.33 11.75 28.32
C ARG A 77 6.40 10.53 27.43
N ILE A 78 6.77 10.73 26.17
CA ILE A 78 6.86 9.70 25.13
C ILE A 78 8.28 9.74 24.58
N ASN A 79 8.97 8.60 24.62
CA ASN A 79 10.19 8.36 23.87
C ASN A 79 9.84 7.31 22.81
N ASP A 80 10.03 7.62 21.55
CA ASP A 80 9.49 6.79 20.47
C ASP A 80 10.41 6.83 19.24
N GLN A 81 10.46 5.71 18.53
CA GLN A 81 11.30 5.50 17.36
C GLN A 81 10.75 4.34 16.52
N PRO A 82 10.97 4.33 15.20
CA PRO A 82 10.49 3.24 14.36
C PRO A 82 11.27 1.94 14.58
N ALA A 83 10.57 0.81 14.45
CA ALA A 83 11.18 -0.52 14.41
C ALA A 83 11.90 -0.80 13.08
N PHE A 84 11.40 -0.24 11.97
CA PHE A 84 11.93 -0.46 10.64
C PHE A 84 12.26 0.85 9.92
N ARG A 85 13.35 0.83 9.13
CA ARG A 85 13.79 1.98 8.32
C ARG A 85 12.91 2.22 7.09
N TRP A 86 12.31 1.15 6.56
CA TRP A 86 11.34 1.20 5.46
C TRP A 86 9.94 0.95 5.98
N ARG A 87 9.04 1.91 5.79
CA ARG A 87 7.63 1.82 6.20
C ARG A 87 6.80 2.23 5.00
N GLY A 88 6.62 1.25 4.10
CA GLY A 88 6.22 1.50 2.72
C GLY A 88 4.74 1.36 2.46
N ALA A 89 4.26 2.13 1.49
CA ALA A 89 3.04 1.85 0.78
C ALA A 89 3.21 2.16 -0.71
N MET A 90 2.72 1.28 -1.55
CA MET A 90 2.76 1.40 -3.00
C MET A 90 1.41 1.84 -3.56
N LEU A 91 1.43 2.64 -4.63
CA LEU A 91 0.27 2.96 -5.45
C LEU A 91 0.61 2.71 -6.93
N ASP A 92 -0.13 1.79 -7.53
CA ASP A 92 -0.22 1.62 -8.97
C ASP A 92 -1.05 2.76 -9.56
N VAL A 93 -0.44 3.46 -10.51
CA VAL A 93 -1.10 4.51 -11.30
C VAL A 93 -1.14 4.16 -12.79
N SER A 94 -0.61 2.99 -13.15
CA SER A 94 -0.58 2.46 -14.50
C SER A 94 -1.93 1.85 -14.88
N ARG A 95 -2.44 0.88 -14.11
CA ARG A 95 -3.71 0.21 -14.44
C ARG A 95 -4.87 1.19 -14.40
N HIS A 96 -4.95 2.02 -13.36
CA HIS A 96 -5.80 3.21 -13.33
C HIS A 96 -5.03 4.45 -12.85
N PHE A 97 -5.16 5.56 -13.57
CA PHE A 97 -4.46 6.80 -13.28
C PHE A 97 -5.12 7.59 -12.15
N PHE A 98 -4.28 8.18 -11.29
CA PHE A 98 -4.71 9.07 -10.20
C PHE A 98 -4.11 10.47 -10.37
N SER A 99 -4.91 11.50 -10.09
CA SER A 99 -4.45 12.89 -10.24
C SER A 99 -3.33 13.26 -9.26
N VAL A 100 -2.56 14.30 -9.60
CA VAL A 100 -1.53 14.89 -8.72
C VAL A 100 -2.11 15.24 -7.35
N ASP A 101 -3.32 15.79 -7.30
CA ASP A 101 -4.00 16.14 -6.06
C ASP A 101 -4.27 14.91 -5.18
N PHE A 102 -4.71 13.81 -5.79
CA PHE A 102 -4.89 12.56 -5.07
C PHE A 102 -3.55 12.01 -4.56
N VAL A 103 -2.50 12.01 -5.39
CA VAL A 103 -1.17 11.53 -4.99
C VAL A 103 -0.62 12.36 -3.80
N LYS A 104 -0.79 13.69 -3.81
CA LYS A 104 -0.44 14.55 -2.67
C LYS A 104 -1.25 14.22 -1.43
N ARG A 105 -2.56 13.98 -1.57
CA ARG A 105 -3.43 13.55 -0.47
C ARG A 105 -3.02 12.18 0.07
N TYR A 106 -2.63 11.25 -0.79
CA TYR A 106 -2.08 9.95 -0.40
C TYR A 106 -0.82 10.12 0.46
N ILE A 107 0.12 10.98 0.04
CA ILE A 107 1.32 11.33 0.82
C ILE A 107 0.96 11.96 2.18
N ASP A 108 -0.05 12.83 2.26
CA ASP A 108 -0.53 13.37 3.54
C ASP A 108 -1.03 12.28 4.49
N LEU A 109 -1.68 11.24 3.94
CA LEU A 109 -2.18 10.11 4.72
C LEU A 109 -1.04 9.20 5.20
N LEU A 110 -0.05 8.90 4.33
CA LEU A 110 1.15 8.16 4.73
C LEU A 110 1.88 8.86 5.88
N ALA A 111 2.17 10.15 5.70
CA ALA A 111 2.91 10.93 6.67
C ALA A 111 2.17 11.08 8.01
N ALA A 112 0.84 11.21 8.00
CA ALA A 112 0.02 11.28 9.21
C ALA A 112 0.12 10.02 10.09
N TYR A 113 0.45 8.88 9.47
CA TYR A 113 0.64 7.59 10.11
C TYR A 113 2.10 7.11 10.04
N LYS A 114 3.04 8.05 9.88
CA LYS A 114 4.49 7.83 9.95
C LYS A 114 5.04 6.79 8.97
N LEU A 115 4.31 6.50 7.89
CA LEU A 115 4.85 5.77 6.73
C LEU A 115 5.76 6.73 5.96
N ASN A 116 6.95 6.26 5.59
CA ASN A 116 8.04 7.12 5.09
C ASN A 116 8.50 6.78 3.67
N THR A 117 7.96 5.72 3.07
CA THR A 117 8.27 5.35 1.70
C THR A 117 7.00 5.25 0.88
N PHE A 118 6.95 6.03 -0.20
CA PHE A 118 5.94 5.93 -1.24
C PHE A 118 6.57 5.24 -2.45
N HIS A 119 6.19 3.99 -2.70
CA HIS A 119 6.57 3.28 -3.90
C HIS A 119 5.57 3.61 -5.03
N TRP A 120 6.04 4.26 -6.08
CA TRP A 120 5.18 4.78 -7.14
C TRP A 120 5.37 3.99 -8.43
N HIS A 121 4.41 3.12 -8.70
CA HIS A 121 4.39 2.24 -9.88
C HIS A 121 3.84 3.00 -11.09
N LEU A 122 4.75 3.52 -11.91
CA LEU A 122 4.46 4.52 -12.94
C LEU A 122 4.18 3.92 -14.32
N THR A 123 4.49 2.65 -14.55
CA THR A 123 4.47 2.06 -15.90
C THR A 123 4.09 0.59 -15.83
N ASP A 124 3.20 0.14 -16.72
CA ASP A 124 2.84 -1.26 -16.90
C ASP A 124 2.24 -1.45 -18.31
N ASP A 125 1.76 -2.66 -18.63
CA ASP A 125 1.18 -3.01 -19.93
C ASP A 125 0.02 -2.10 -20.37
N GLN A 126 -0.80 -1.65 -19.40
CA GLN A 126 -2.01 -0.86 -19.62
C GLN A 126 -1.77 0.66 -19.59
N GLY A 127 -0.53 1.12 -19.37
CA GLY A 127 -0.26 2.54 -19.26
C GLY A 127 1.18 2.95 -18.97
N TRP A 128 1.64 4.00 -19.65
CA TRP A 128 2.86 4.72 -19.30
C TRP A 128 2.53 6.09 -18.70
N ARG A 129 2.95 6.37 -17.45
CA ARG A 129 2.44 7.54 -16.69
C ARG A 129 3.44 8.65 -16.45
N ILE A 130 4.67 8.57 -16.96
CA ILE A 130 5.70 9.59 -16.74
C ILE A 130 6.18 10.22 -18.05
N GLU A 131 6.25 11.54 -18.10
CA GLU A 131 6.83 12.22 -19.25
C GLU A 131 8.36 11.97 -19.35
N ILE A 132 8.80 11.38 -20.47
CA ILE A 132 10.20 11.25 -20.87
C ILE A 132 10.42 12.10 -22.12
N LYS A 133 11.21 13.16 -22.00
CA LYS A 133 11.38 14.16 -23.06
C LYS A 133 12.02 13.56 -24.31
N LYS A 134 12.98 12.64 -24.14
CA LYS A 134 13.64 11.96 -25.27
C LYS A 134 12.72 10.98 -25.99
N TYR A 135 11.68 10.47 -25.32
CA TYR A 135 10.76 9.47 -25.85
C TYR A 135 9.29 9.92 -25.78
N PRO A 136 8.89 10.96 -26.52
CA PRO A 136 7.56 11.56 -26.38
C PRO A 136 6.40 10.60 -26.71
N LYS A 137 6.62 9.60 -27.56
CA LYS A 137 5.57 8.61 -27.89
C LYS A 137 5.07 7.81 -26.67
N LEU A 138 5.88 7.68 -25.60
CA LEU A 138 5.44 6.99 -24.39
C LEU A 138 4.20 7.64 -23.78
N THR A 139 4.09 8.98 -23.87
CA THR A 139 2.94 9.73 -23.34
C THR A 139 1.95 10.16 -24.42
N GLN A 140 2.37 10.25 -25.69
CA GLN A 140 1.46 10.53 -26.81
C GLN A 140 0.64 9.32 -27.23
N VAL A 141 1.18 8.11 -27.06
CA VAL A 141 0.54 6.84 -27.43
C VAL A 141 0.21 6.06 -26.16
N SER A 142 1.23 5.61 -25.43
CA SER A 142 1.07 4.56 -24.42
C SER A 142 0.52 5.01 -23.08
N ALA A 143 0.35 6.31 -22.88
CA ALA A 143 -0.44 6.83 -21.76
C ALA A 143 -1.95 6.62 -21.96
N PHE A 144 -2.39 6.12 -23.12
CA PHE A 144 -3.79 5.93 -23.45
C PHE A 144 -4.05 4.51 -23.94
N ARG A 145 -5.20 3.95 -23.55
CA ARG A 145 -5.75 2.71 -24.10
C ARG A 145 -7.14 2.98 -24.64
N LYS A 146 -7.56 2.20 -25.63
CA LYS A 146 -8.82 2.43 -26.37
C LYS A 146 -10.08 2.12 -25.57
N GLU A 147 -9.98 1.20 -24.60
CA GLU A 147 -11.08 0.72 -23.76
C GLU A 147 -10.52 -0.03 -22.53
N THR A 148 -11.38 -0.32 -21.56
CA THR A 148 -11.04 -1.07 -20.36
C THR A 148 -11.98 -2.26 -20.15
N LEU A 149 -11.43 -3.40 -19.72
CA LEU A 149 -12.20 -4.59 -19.37
C LEU A 149 -13.22 -4.29 -18.26
N ILE A 150 -14.48 -4.71 -18.48
CA ILE A 150 -15.58 -4.62 -17.53
C ILE A 150 -15.65 -5.90 -16.69
N GLY A 151 -15.76 -5.72 -15.38
CA GLY A 151 -15.95 -6.83 -14.44
C GLY A 151 -14.64 -7.50 -14.05
N ALA A 152 -14.72 -8.49 -13.16
CA ALA A 152 -13.57 -9.23 -12.67
C ALA A 152 -13.11 -10.28 -13.68
N GLN A 153 -11.92 -10.09 -14.26
CA GLN A 153 -11.38 -10.95 -15.31
C GLN A 153 -11.38 -12.43 -14.94
N GLN A 154 -11.05 -12.73 -13.69
CA GLN A 154 -10.98 -14.07 -13.11
C GLN A 154 -12.35 -14.77 -12.97
N LEU A 155 -13.47 -14.05 -13.19
CA LEU A 155 -14.81 -14.64 -13.16
C LEU A 155 -15.30 -15.10 -14.54
N PHE A 156 -14.59 -14.75 -15.61
CA PHE A 156 -14.89 -15.22 -16.96
C PHE A 156 -14.13 -16.53 -17.23
N LYS A 157 -14.75 -17.47 -17.98
CA LYS A 157 -14.09 -18.76 -18.27
C LYS A 157 -13.12 -18.65 -19.42
N THR A 158 -13.44 -17.80 -20.40
CA THR A 158 -12.65 -17.63 -21.62
C THR A 158 -12.54 -16.16 -22.02
N PRO A 159 -11.48 -15.76 -22.75
CA PRO A 159 -11.38 -14.40 -23.29
C PRO A 159 -12.54 -13.98 -24.19
N ALA A 160 -13.26 -14.93 -24.80
CA ALA A 160 -14.43 -14.64 -25.64
C ALA A 160 -15.61 -14.04 -24.85
N GLU A 161 -15.62 -14.17 -23.52
CA GLU A 161 -16.64 -13.60 -22.64
C GLU A 161 -16.31 -12.18 -22.18
N PHE A 162 -15.08 -11.71 -22.44
CA PHE A 162 -14.64 -10.39 -22.02
C PHE A 162 -15.49 -9.30 -22.69
N LYS A 163 -15.88 -8.32 -21.88
CA LYS A 163 -16.61 -7.13 -22.32
C LYS A 163 -15.80 -5.90 -21.98
N TYR A 164 -15.87 -4.89 -22.82
CA TYR A 164 -15.12 -3.67 -22.67
C TYR A 164 -16.07 -2.47 -22.68
N ASP A 165 -15.65 -1.37 -22.07
CA ASP A 165 -16.44 -0.15 -21.96
C ASP A 165 -16.42 0.75 -23.20
N ALA A 166 -15.64 0.38 -24.22
CA ALA A 166 -15.42 1.15 -25.44
C ALA A 166 -15.04 2.63 -25.19
N THR A 167 -14.43 2.93 -24.03
CA THR A 167 -14.11 4.29 -23.60
C THR A 167 -12.60 4.50 -23.57
N PRO A 168 -12.05 5.39 -24.41
CA PRO A 168 -10.64 5.73 -24.35
C PRO A 168 -10.27 6.26 -22.95
N TYR A 169 -9.21 5.71 -22.38
CA TYR A 169 -8.78 5.98 -21.01
C TYR A 169 -7.29 6.28 -20.96
N GLY A 170 -6.88 7.27 -20.16
CA GLY A 170 -5.47 7.55 -19.99
C GLY A 170 -5.14 8.75 -19.13
N GLY A 171 -3.88 9.19 -19.22
CA GLY A 171 -3.30 10.25 -18.41
C GLY A 171 -1.85 9.96 -18.07
N PHE A 172 -1.08 11.02 -17.81
CA PHE A 172 0.32 10.93 -17.38
C PHE A 172 0.69 12.18 -16.56
N TYR A 173 1.80 12.09 -15.84
CA TYR A 173 2.41 13.20 -15.14
C TYR A 173 3.51 13.83 -16.00
N THR A 174 3.42 15.13 -16.20
CA THR A 174 4.56 15.92 -16.69
C THR A 174 5.70 15.88 -15.69
N GLN A 175 6.92 16.15 -16.15
CA GLN A 175 8.06 16.20 -15.23
C GLN A 175 7.91 17.30 -14.17
N ASP A 176 7.27 18.42 -14.49
CA ASP A 176 7.04 19.50 -13.51
C ASP A 176 6.05 19.09 -12.42
N GLN A 177 5.00 18.35 -12.78
CA GLN A 177 4.09 17.75 -11.80
C GLN A 177 4.81 16.76 -10.90
N ILE A 178 5.72 15.94 -11.45
CA ILE A 178 6.54 15.03 -10.64
C ILE A 178 7.46 15.80 -9.69
N ARG A 179 8.15 16.85 -10.16
CA ARG A 179 9.00 17.70 -9.30
C ARG A 179 8.20 18.30 -8.15
N ASP A 180 6.99 18.77 -8.42
CA ASP A 180 6.07 19.30 -7.41
C ASP A 180 5.64 18.23 -6.40
N VAL A 181 5.27 17.02 -6.85
CA VAL A 181 4.94 15.90 -5.96
C VAL A 181 6.14 15.47 -5.10
N VAL A 182 7.33 15.37 -5.69
CA VAL A 182 8.58 15.05 -4.98
C VAL A 182 8.89 16.08 -3.91
N ALA A 183 8.82 17.38 -4.24
CA ALA A 183 9.03 18.45 -3.28
C ALA A 183 7.95 18.44 -2.17
N TYR A 184 6.72 18.06 -2.51
CA TYR A 184 5.63 17.92 -1.55
C TYR A 184 5.86 16.77 -0.55
N ALA A 185 6.38 15.64 -1.02
CA ALA A 185 6.72 14.47 -0.21
C ALA A 185 7.92 14.72 0.71
N GLN A 186 8.95 15.41 0.22
CA GLN A 186 10.13 15.77 1.02
C GLN A 186 9.79 16.60 2.25
N LYS A 187 8.87 17.57 2.12
CA LYS A 187 8.39 18.38 3.26
C LYS A 187 7.69 17.56 4.36
N ARG A 188 7.36 16.30 4.07
CA ARG A 188 6.68 15.34 4.95
C ARG A 188 7.55 14.16 5.33
N TYR A 189 8.82 14.20 4.96
CA TYR A 189 9.77 13.10 5.19
C TYR A 189 9.28 11.77 4.60
N VAL A 190 8.63 11.84 3.42
CA VAL A 190 8.26 10.69 2.61
C VAL A 190 9.20 10.63 1.42
N THR A 191 9.95 9.54 1.30
CA THR A 191 10.81 9.25 0.15
C THR A 191 9.97 8.59 -0.94
N ILE A 192 10.05 9.09 -2.16
CA ILE A 192 9.42 8.45 -3.32
C ILE A 192 10.42 7.52 -3.99
N VAL A 193 10.02 6.26 -4.19
CA VAL A 193 10.75 5.26 -4.97
C VAL A 193 10.00 5.08 -6.29
N PRO A 194 10.53 5.60 -7.41
CA PRO A 194 9.90 5.40 -8.71
C PRO A 194 10.12 3.97 -9.18
N GLU A 195 9.10 3.38 -9.78
CA GLU A 195 9.21 2.11 -10.49
C GLU A 195 8.97 2.30 -11.98
N ILE A 196 9.93 1.81 -12.77
CA ILE A 196 9.83 1.67 -14.22
C ILE A 196 9.98 0.18 -14.51
N GLU A 197 8.88 -0.46 -14.87
CA GLU A 197 8.81 -1.90 -15.11
C GLU A 197 9.72 -2.34 -16.26
N MET A 198 10.51 -3.40 -16.01
CA MET A 198 11.35 -4.06 -16.99
C MET A 198 11.84 -5.44 -16.51
N PRO A 199 12.13 -6.40 -17.42
CA PRO A 199 11.78 -6.39 -18.84
C PRO A 199 10.31 -6.83 -19.07
N GLY A 200 9.67 -7.41 -18.06
CA GLY A 200 8.22 -7.71 -18.04
C GLY A 200 7.38 -6.43 -18.11
N HIS A 201 6.05 -6.59 -18.12
CA HIS A 201 5.08 -5.50 -18.04
C HIS A 201 5.37 -4.30 -18.97
N SER A 202 5.86 -4.60 -20.17
CA SER A 202 6.47 -3.62 -21.07
C SER A 202 5.69 -3.40 -22.37
N VAL A 203 4.46 -3.89 -22.48
CA VAL A 203 3.64 -3.72 -23.69
C VAL A 203 3.38 -2.25 -23.99
N ALA A 204 3.24 -1.39 -22.97
CA ALA A 204 3.16 0.05 -23.17
C ALA A 204 4.41 0.62 -23.85
N ILE A 205 5.61 0.11 -23.56
CA ILE A 205 6.83 0.50 -24.28
C ILE A 205 6.73 0.06 -25.73
N LEU A 206 6.33 -1.19 -25.98
CA LEU A 206 6.23 -1.76 -27.33
C LEU A 206 5.16 -1.07 -28.19
N ALA A 207 4.07 -0.58 -27.60
CA ALA A 207 3.05 0.19 -28.30
C ALA A 207 3.58 1.53 -28.85
N ALA A 208 4.51 2.17 -28.14
CA ALA A 208 5.13 3.42 -28.57
C ALA A 208 6.35 3.20 -29.49
N TYR A 209 7.13 2.16 -29.21
CA TYR A 209 8.39 1.82 -29.89
C TYR A 209 8.43 0.31 -30.20
N PRO A 210 7.65 -0.16 -31.18
CA PRO A 210 7.55 -1.58 -31.53
C PRO A 210 8.89 -2.19 -31.96
N GLU A 211 9.84 -1.37 -32.40
CA GLU A 211 11.21 -1.79 -32.74
C GLU A 211 12.00 -2.37 -31.54
N LEU A 212 11.53 -2.19 -30.30
CA LEU A 212 12.15 -2.76 -29.10
C LEU A 212 11.69 -4.18 -28.77
N ALA A 213 10.69 -4.71 -29.48
CA ALA A 213 10.19 -6.07 -29.28
C ALA A 213 11.14 -7.14 -29.87
N CYS A 214 11.13 -8.36 -29.32
CA CYS A 214 11.86 -9.47 -29.95
C CYS A 214 11.19 -9.96 -31.24
N LYS A 215 9.87 -9.76 -31.34
CA LYS A 215 9.08 -10.15 -32.50
C LYS A 215 8.64 -8.87 -33.24
N PRO A 216 8.96 -8.73 -34.54
CA PRO A 216 8.41 -7.61 -35.30
C PRO A 216 6.88 -7.66 -35.33
N GLY A 217 6.23 -6.52 -35.09
CA GLY A 217 4.78 -6.45 -35.06
C GLY A 217 4.27 -5.07 -34.66
N THR A 218 2.96 -4.94 -34.68
CA THR A 218 2.25 -3.79 -34.10
C THR A 218 1.75 -4.16 -32.72
N TYR A 219 1.92 -3.26 -31.77
CA TYR A 219 1.51 -3.43 -30.39
C TYR A 219 0.57 -2.31 -29.99
N GLU A 220 -0.37 -2.60 -29.09
CA GLU A 220 -1.29 -1.63 -28.50
C GLU A 220 -1.22 -1.72 -26.98
N THR A 221 -1.37 -0.59 -26.30
CA THR A 221 -1.52 -0.56 -24.84
C THR A 221 -2.66 -1.46 -24.42
N TRP A 222 -2.40 -2.30 -23.42
CA TRP A 222 -3.27 -3.43 -23.11
C TRP A 222 -4.57 -2.95 -22.46
N THR A 223 -5.67 -3.65 -22.78
CA THR A 223 -7.04 -3.30 -22.33
C THR A 223 -7.59 -4.27 -21.28
N MET A 224 -6.78 -5.27 -20.91
CA MET A 224 -7.08 -6.32 -19.93
C MET A 224 -5.91 -6.47 -18.93
N TRP A 225 -6.09 -7.34 -17.94
CA TRP A 225 -5.16 -7.57 -16.84
C TRP A 225 -4.39 -8.89 -17.01
N GLY A 226 -3.32 -9.07 -16.23
CA GLY A 226 -2.54 -10.30 -16.17
C GLY A 226 -1.14 -10.13 -16.75
N VAL A 227 -0.58 -11.23 -17.25
CA VAL A 227 0.80 -11.32 -17.72
C VAL A 227 0.85 -11.42 -19.24
N ASN A 228 1.59 -10.53 -19.89
CA ASN A 228 1.79 -10.56 -21.33
C ASN A 228 3.11 -11.23 -21.72
N GLU A 229 3.08 -12.09 -22.75
CA GLU A 229 4.29 -12.73 -23.28
C GLU A 229 5.18 -11.78 -24.09
N ASP A 230 4.60 -10.71 -24.63
CA ASP A 230 5.30 -9.71 -25.44
C ASP A 230 6.04 -8.73 -24.52
N ILE A 231 7.33 -8.98 -24.36
CA ILE A 231 8.26 -8.19 -23.56
C ILE A 231 9.36 -7.58 -24.43
N VAL A 232 9.99 -6.51 -23.93
CA VAL A 232 11.15 -5.89 -24.59
C VAL A 232 12.28 -6.90 -24.83
N CYS A 233 12.94 -6.76 -25.97
CA CYS A 233 14.07 -7.61 -26.33
C CYS A 233 15.36 -7.09 -25.70
N PRO A 234 16.24 -7.94 -25.13
CA PRO A 234 17.44 -7.50 -24.42
C PRO A 234 18.57 -7.10 -25.41
N THR A 235 18.33 -6.07 -26.22
CA THR A 235 19.25 -5.59 -27.28
C THR A 235 19.88 -4.25 -26.93
N GLU A 236 20.95 -3.86 -27.62
CA GLU A 236 21.60 -2.54 -27.43
C GLU A 236 20.65 -1.35 -27.59
N PRO A 237 19.73 -1.30 -28.58
CA PRO A 237 18.66 -0.30 -28.63
C PRO A 237 17.83 -0.23 -27.34
N THR A 238 17.44 -1.38 -26.78
CA THR A 238 16.66 -1.47 -25.54
C THR A 238 17.43 -0.94 -24.34
N PHE A 239 18.71 -1.28 -24.21
CA PHE A 239 19.53 -0.73 -23.13
C PHE A 239 19.72 0.78 -23.24
N ARG A 240 20.00 1.30 -24.44
CA ARG A 240 20.05 2.75 -24.66
C ARG A 240 18.73 3.44 -24.29
N PHE A 241 17.60 2.84 -24.67
CA PHE A 241 16.29 3.31 -24.26
C PHE A 241 16.15 3.40 -22.74
N PHE A 242 16.45 2.32 -22.01
CA PHE A 242 16.34 2.33 -20.54
C PHE A 242 17.35 3.26 -19.87
N GLU A 243 18.59 3.33 -20.34
CA GLU A 243 19.61 4.25 -19.81
C GLU A 243 19.20 5.73 -19.98
N ASP A 244 18.57 6.06 -21.11
CA ASP A 244 18.03 7.38 -21.38
C ASP A 244 16.80 7.69 -20.51
N VAL A 245 15.84 6.77 -20.42
CA VAL A 245 14.65 6.89 -19.54
C VAL A 245 15.08 7.06 -18.09
N LEU A 246 15.95 6.17 -17.60
CA LEU A 246 16.44 6.18 -16.22
C LEU A 246 17.31 7.41 -15.93
N SER A 247 18.01 7.98 -16.93
CA SER A 247 18.68 9.27 -16.75
C SER A 247 17.69 10.38 -16.40
N GLU A 248 16.56 10.46 -17.10
CA GLU A 248 15.52 11.46 -16.81
C GLU A 248 14.81 11.17 -15.48
N VAL A 249 14.47 9.90 -15.20
CA VAL A 249 13.83 9.47 -13.94
C VAL A 249 14.72 9.78 -12.74
N THR A 250 15.99 9.38 -12.76
CA THR A 250 16.91 9.59 -11.62
C THR A 250 17.18 11.05 -11.31
N ALA A 251 17.04 11.95 -12.30
CA ALA A 251 17.11 13.39 -12.11
C ALA A 251 15.86 13.98 -11.42
N LEU A 252 14.70 13.34 -11.57
CA LEU A 252 13.43 13.78 -10.94
C LEU A 252 13.30 13.28 -9.50
N PHE A 253 13.81 12.09 -9.21
CA PHE A 253 13.65 11.42 -7.92
C PHE A 253 14.97 11.39 -7.14
N PRO A 254 15.12 12.22 -6.09
CA PRO A 254 16.37 12.33 -5.34
C PRO A 254 16.62 11.14 -4.39
N GLY A 255 15.61 10.31 -4.14
CA GLY A 255 15.72 9.12 -3.28
C GLY A 255 16.80 8.15 -3.77
N PRO A 256 17.38 7.32 -2.88
CA PRO A 256 18.49 6.45 -3.23
C PRO A 256 18.08 5.23 -4.05
N TYR A 257 16.80 4.86 -4.05
CA TYR A 257 16.30 3.65 -4.72
C TYR A 257 15.56 3.98 -6.01
N VAL A 258 15.71 3.12 -7.01
CA VAL A 258 14.84 3.02 -8.19
C VAL A 258 14.40 1.57 -8.30
N HIS A 259 13.08 1.35 -8.40
CA HIS A 259 12.52 0.03 -8.61
C HIS A 259 12.49 -0.28 -10.11
N ILE A 260 12.97 -1.45 -10.50
CA ILE A 260 12.96 -1.88 -11.90
C ILE A 260 11.86 -2.89 -12.21
N GLY A 261 11.03 -3.21 -11.20
CA GLY A 261 10.08 -4.31 -11.26
C GLY A 261 10.82 -5.64 -11.37
N GLY A 262 10.68 -6.29 -12.52
CA GLY A 262 11.35 -7.55 -12.85
C GLY A 262 10.51 -8.79 -12.55
N ASP A 263 9.26 -8.60 -12.16
CA ASP A 263 8.26 -9.64 -11.98
C ASP A 263 7.69 -10.13 -13.32
N GLU A 264 7.12 -11.33 -13.25
CA GLU A 264 6.27 -11.94 -14.29
C GLU A 264 6.78 -11.83 -15.74
N ALA A 265 8.10 -11.77 -15.98
CA ALA A 265 8.68 -11.60 -17.31
C ALA A 265 8.73 -12.93 -18.09
N PRO A 266 7.79 -13.23 -19.01
CA PRO A 266 7.69 -14.55 -19.60
C PRO A 266 8.77 -14.75 -20.65
N LYS A 267 9.44 -15.89 -20.62
CA LYS A 267 10.57 -16.16 -21.52
C LYS A 267 10.14 -16.68 -22.91
N THR A 268 8.85 -16.71 -23.22
CA THR A 268 8.31 -17.24 -24.49
C THR A 268 8.96 -16.54 -25.69
N ARG A 269 8.85 -15.21 -25.79
CA ARG A 269 9.43 -14.44 -26.91
C ARG A 269 10.95 -14.44 -26.93
N TRP A 270 11.58 -14.54 -25.76
CA TRP A 270 13.04 -14.63 -25.65
C TRP A 270 13.58 -15.96 -26.17
N LYS A 271 12.91 -17.09 -25.91
CA LYS A 271 13.29 -18.40 -26.44
C LYS A 271 13.30 -18.42 -27.97
N GLU A 272 12.40 -17.68 -28.60
CA GLU A 272 12.26 -17.57 -30.06
C GLU A 272 13.23 -16.55 -30.70
N SER A 273 13.86 -15.68 -29.89
CA SER A 273 14.65 -14.55 -30.39
C SER A 273 16.09 -14.92 -30.74
N ALA A 274 16.48 -14.70 -32.00
CA ALA A 274 17.87 -14.89 -32.43
C ALA A 274 18.88 -14.04 -31.64
N ALA A 275 18.51 -12.80 -31.28
CA ALA A 275 19.36 -11.94 -30.46
C ALA A 275 19.58 -12.51 -29.05
N VAL A 276 18.54 -13.11 -28.45
CA VAL A 276 18.67 -13.77 -27.15
C VAL A 276 19.52 -15.03 -27.26
N GLN A 277 19.35 -15.83 -28.32
CA GLN A 277 20.20 -17.00 -28.55
C GLN A 277 21.68 -16.63 -28.71
N GLU A 278 21.97 -15.48 -29.34
CA GLU A 278 23.33 -14.94 -29.44
C GLU A 278 23.89 -14.54 -28.07
N ILE A 279 23.10 -13.87 -27.23
CA ILE A 279 23.48 -13.53 -25.85
C ILE A 279 23.77 -14.80 -25.05
N MET A 280 22.89 -15.79 -25.12
CA MET A 280 23.08 -17.08 -24.44
C MET A 280 24.39 -17.75 -24.87
N LYS A 281 24.70 -17.76 -26.19
CA LYS A 281 25.95 -18.29 -26.70
C LYS A 281 27.18 -17.50 -26.21
N LYS A 282 27.11 -16.16 -26.25
CA LYS A 282 28.21 -15.27 -25.87
C LYS A 282 28.54 -15.36 -24.38
N GLU A 283 27.51 -15.43 -23.54
CA GLU A 283 27.64 -15.47 -22.08
C GLU A 283 27.76 -16.92 -21.53
N GLY A 284 27.65 -17.93 -22.40
CA GLY A 284 27.72 -19.34 -22.01
C GLY A 284 26.51 -19.80 -21.17
N TYR A 285 25.34 -19.22 -21.39
CA TYR A 285 24.11 -19.59 -20.69
C TYR A 285 23.40 -20.74 -21.38
N THR A 286 23.03 -21.75 -20.59
CA THR A 286 22.18 -22.88 -21.01
C THR A 286 20.71 -22.68 -20.65
N ASP A 287 20.42 -21.65 -19.86
CA ASP A 287 19.09 -21.32 -19.37
C ASP A 287 18.78 -19.85 -19.66
N VAL A 288 17.63 -19.60 -20.28
CA VAL A 288 17.18 -18.27 -20.68
C VAL A 288 16.87 -17.39 -19.46
N GLU A 289 16.58 -17.96 -18.28
CA GLU A 289 16.41 -17.18 -17.05
C GLU A 289 17.66 -16.36 -16.68
N LYS A 290 18.85 -16.89 -17.01
CA LYS A 290 20.12 -16.17 -16.79
C LYS A 290 20.23 -14.89 -17.63
N VAL A 291 19.48 -14.80 -18.73
CA VAL A 291 19.43 -13.58 -19.56
C VAL A 291 18.73 -12.44 -18.81
N GLN A 292 17.72 -12.73 -17.98
CA GLN A 292 17.09 -11.70 -17.15
C GLN A 292 18.05 -11.20 -16.07
N GLY A 293 18.78 -12.10 -15.41
CA GLY A 293 19.84 -11.69 -14.49
C GLY A 293 20.93 -10.84 -15.17
N TRP A 294 21.31 -11.19 -16.40
CA TRP A 294 22.25 -10.39 -17.21
C TRP A 294 21.68 -9.01 -17.54
N PHE A 295 20.41 -8.92 -17.93
CA PHE A 295 19.70 -7.67 -18.17
C PHE A 295 19.69 -6.79 -16.91
N ASN A 296 19.28 -7.36 -15.78
CA ASN A 296 19.19 -6.66 -14.49
C ASN A 296 20.55 -6.12 -14.05
N ARG A 297 21.62 -6.93 -14.15
CA ARG A 297 22.99 -6.49 -13.80
C ARG A 297 23.48 -5.32 -14.65
N ARG A 298 23.06 -5.23 -15.92
CA ARG A 298 23.41 -4.10 -16.78
C ARG A 298 22.69 -2.82 -16.37
N ILE A 299 21.39 -2.91 -16.05
CA ILE A 299 20.62 -1.79 -15.52
C ILE A 299 21.15 -1.36 -14.14
N GLU A 300 21.51 -2.30 -13.28
CA GLU A 300 22.10 -2.03 -11.96
C GLU A 300 23.37 -1.20 -12.08
N LYS A 301 24.33 -1.63 -12.92
CA LYS A 301 25.57 -0.87 -13.17
C LYS A 301 25.30 0.56 -13.63
N PHE A 302 24.27 0.75 -14.46
CA PHE A 302 23.87 2.08 -14.89
C PHE A 302 23.32 2.91 -13.71
N LEU A 303 22.42 2.35 -12.89
CA LEU A 303 21.89 3.01 -11.71
C LEU A 303 22.98 3.36 -10.68
N GLU A 304 23.94 2.45 -10.46
CA GLU A 304 25.12 2.69 -9.61
C GLU A 304 25.94 3.88 -10.12
N SER A 305 26.13 4.00 -11.44
CA SER A 305 26.81 5.16 -12.05
C SER A 305 26.09 6.49 -11.82
N LYS A 306 24.78 6.45 -11.50
CA LYS A 306 23.95 7.61 -11.11
C LYS A 306 23.83 7.77 -9.59
N GLY A 307 24.57 6.97 -8.81
CA GLY A 307 24.50 6.98 -7.34
C GLY A 307 23.19 6.43 -6.78
N LYS A 308 22.50 5.57 -7.54
CA LYS A 308 21.25 4.93 -7.13
C LYS A 308 21.47 3.44 -6.83
N LYS A 309 20.56 2.89 -6.04
CA LYS A 309 20.46 1.47 -5.71
C LYS A 309 19.27 0.87 -6.43
N LEU A 310 19.46 -0.32 -7.00
CA LEU A 310 18.39 -1.09 -7.60
C LEU A 310 17.57 -1.77 -6.50
N ILE A 311 16.25 -1.73 -6.66
CA ILE A 311 15.31 -2.64 -6.00
C ILE A 311 14.44 -3.32 -7.06
N GLY A 312 14.07 -4.58 -6.85
CA GLY A 312 13.20 -5.32 -7.76
C GLY A 312 12.44 -6.43 -7.05
N TRP A 313 11.38 -6.92 -7.67
CA TRP A 313 10.56 -8.04 -7.18
C TRP A 313 11.40 -9.32 -7.07
N ASP A 314 11.02 -10.25 -6.19
CA ASP A 314 11.85 -11.41 -5.84
C ASP A 314 12.27 -12.32 -7.01
N GLU A 315 11.58 -12.27 -8.15
CA GLU A 315 11.99 -12.86 -9.42
C GLU A 315 13.40 -12.47 -9.86
N ILE A 316 13.90 -11.28 -9.49
CA ILE A 316 15.26 -10.86 -9.88
C ILE A 316 16.34 -11.84 -9.38
N LEU A 317 16.04 -12.63 -8.34
CA LEU A 317 16.92 -13.68 -7.81
C LEU A 317 17.18 -14.81 -8.82
N GLU A 318 16.22 -15.12 -9.69
CA GLU A 318 16.22 -16.33 -10.54
C GLU A 318 17.39 -16.35 -11.55
N GLY A 319 17.80 -15.18 -12.04
CA GLY A 319 18.95 -15.02 -12.94
C GLY A 319 20.27 -14.60 -12.25
N GLY A 320 20.24 -14.45 -10.92
CA GLY A 320 21.31 -13.91 -10.10
C GLY A 320 21.38 -12.37 -10.12
N ILE A 321 21.53 -11.78 -8.94
CA ILE A 321 21.60 -10.33 -8.69
C ILE A 321 23.02 -9.89 -8.32
N ALA A 322 23.36 -8.60 -8.50
CA ALA A 322 24.64 -8.10 -7.99
C ALA A 322 24.55 -7.83 -6.48
N PRO A 323 25.69 -7.82 -5.76
CA PRO A 323 25.73 -7.72 -4.30
C PRO A 323 25.01 -6.50 -3.69
N SER A 324 24.82 -5.43 -4.48
CA SER A 324 24.21 -4.18 -4.02
C SER A 324 22.68 -4.17 -4.11
N ALA A 325 22.11 -5.08 -4.90
CA ALA A 325 20.69 -5.14 -5.20
C ALA A 325 19.87 -5.38 -3.93
N THR A 326 18.75 -4.68 -3.84
CA THR A 326 17.71 -4.87 -2.83
C THR A 326 16.56 -5.68 -3.43
N VAL A 327 15.97 -6.59 -2.65
CA VAL A 327 14.89 -7.46 -3.11
C VAL A 327 13.57 -7.09 -2.44
N MET A 328 12.47 -7.06 -3.18
CA MET A 328 11.11 -6.92 -2.65
C MET A 328 10.36 -8.25 -2.76
N SER A 329 10.11 -8.89 -1.61
CA SER A 329 9.49 -10.22 -1.56
C SER A 329 7.97 -10.13 -1.59
N TRP A 330 7.35 -10.61 -2.68
CA TRP A 330 5.91 -10.53 -2.87
C TRP A 330 5.24 -11.89 -3.01
N ARG A 331 5.91 -12.91 -3.55
CA ARG A 331 5.39 -14.28 -3.71
C ARG A 331 5.46 -15.08 -2.40
N GLY A 332 5.01 -14.46 -1.32
CA GLY A 332 5.26 -14.88 0.06
C GLY A 332 6.60 -14.35 0.58
N GLU A 333 7.17 -15.04 1.56
CA GLU A 333 8.39 -14.61 2.27
C GLU A 333 9.65 -15.32 1.79
N LYS A 334 9.51 -16.38 0.98
CA LYS A 334 10.62 -17.25 0.58
C LYS A 334 11.75 -16.48 -0.10
N GLY A 335 11.41 -15.66 -1.11
CA GLY A 335 12.39 -14.85 -1.84
C GLY A 335 13.13 -13.88 -0.92
N GLY A 336 12.42 -13.22 -0.01
CA GLY A 336 13.02 -12.34 1.00
C GLY A 336 13.94 -13.06 1.99
N ILE A 337 13.56 -14.26 2.43
CA ILE A 337 14.40 -15.09 3.31
C ILE A 337 15.69 -15.50 2.58
N GLU A 338 15.60 -15.92 1.32
CA GLU A 338 16.75 -16.31 0.51
C GLU A 338 17.69 -15.12 0.25
N ALA A 339 17.14 -13.97 -0.14
CA ALA A 339 17.90 -12.74 -0.36
C ALA A 339 18.63 -12.27 0.91
N ALA A 340 17.96 -12.26 2.06
CA ALA A 340 18.57 -11.87 3.34
C ALA A 340 19.68 -12.84 3.78
N LYS A 341 19.54 -14.15 3.52
CA LYS A 341 20.59 -15.15 3.78
C LYS A 341 21.82 -14.94 2.90
N MET A 342 21.64 -14.39 1.70
CA MET A 342 22.70 -14.01 0.78
C MET A 342 23.32 -12.64 1.09
N GLY A 343 22.81 -11.91 2.08
CA GLY A 343 23.32 -10.60 2.50
C GLY A 343 22.74 -9.40 1.75
N HIS A 344 21.68 -9.60 0.97
CA HIS A 344 20.96 -8.51 0.30
C HIS A 344 19.95 -7.86 1.24
N ASP A 345 19.78 -6.55 1.12
CA ASP A 345 18.71 -5.83 1.78
C ASP A 345 17.34 -6.26 1.20
N VAL A 346 16.31 -6.34 2.05
CA VAL A 346 14.99 -6.87 1.68
C VAL A 346 13.85 -5.99 2.17
N VAL A 347 12.88 -5.72 1.30
CA VAL A 347 11.56 -5.19 1.67
C VAL A 347 10.56 -6.34 1.64
N MET A 348 9.81 -6.52 2.73
CA MET A 348 8.78 -7.56 2.81
C MET A 348 7.43 -7.01 2.37
N SER A 349 6.86 -7.56 1.30
CA SER A 349 5.52 -7.22 0.81
C SER A 349 4.70 -8.45 0.38
N PRO A 350 4.65 -9.55 1.18
CA PRO A 350 4.04 -10.79 0.73
C PRO A 350 2.54 -10.64 0.43
N THR A 351 2.06 -11.23 -0.67
CA THR A 351 0.64 -11.30 -1.06
C THR A 351 -0.26 -11.87 0.04
N THR A 352 0.29 -12.74 0.88
CA THR A 352 -0.41 -13.35 2.02
C THR A 352 -0.79 -12.37 3.12
N HIS A 353 -0.18 -11.18 3.16
CA HIS A 353 -0.43 -10.19 4.23
C HIS A 353 -0.59 -8.76 3.71
N LEU A 354 0.17 -8.33 2.71
CA LEU A 354 0.38 -6.92 2.42
C LEU A 354 -0.12 -6.48 1.03
N TYR A 355 -0.90 -7.31 0.33
CA TYR A 355 -1.60 -6.93 -0.90
C TYR A 355 -2.98 -6.37 -0.58
N ILE A 356 -3.06 -5.04 -0.52
CA ILE A 356 -4.27 -4.33 -0.06
C ILE A 356 -5.24 -4.01 -1.20
N ASN A 357 -4.94 -4.43 -2.43
CA ASN A 357 -5.94 -4.56 -3.50
C ASN A 357 -6.82 -5.83 -3.33
N TYR A 358 -6.45 -6.75 -2.42
CA TYR A 358 -7.27 -7.92 -2.09
C TYR A 358 -8.46 -7.58 -1.20
N GLY A 359 -9.47 -8.44 -1.23
CA GLY A 359 -10.72 -8.30 -0.48
C GLY A 359 -10.59 -8.23 1.03
N GLN A 360 -11.58 -7.58 1.67
CA GLN A 360 -11.69 -7.44 3.12
C GLN A 360 -12.84 -8.25 3.72
N SER A 361 -13.64 -8.91 2.88
CA SER A 361 -14.75 -9.79 3.27
C SER A 361 -14.43 -11.24 2.95
N LYS A 362 -14.92 -12.17 3.79
CA LYS A 362 -14.73 -13.63 3.61
C LYS A 362 -15.32 -14.18 2.32
N LYS A 363 -16.31 -13.49 1.75
CA LYS A 363 -16.93 -13.80 0.46
C LYS A 363 -16.35 -12.83 -0.58
N PRO A 364 -15.35 -13.22 -1.38
CA PRO A 364 -14.85 -12.39 -2.48
C PRO A 364 -16.00 -11.98 -3.39
N HIS A 365 -15.97 -10.76 -3.92
CA HIS A 365 -17.01 -10.22 -4.79
C HIS A 365 -18.43 -10.25 -4.19
N SER A 366 -18.55 -10.18 -2.86
CA SER A 366 -19.82 -9.90 -2.20
C SER A 366 -20.49 -8.68 -2.84
N PRO A 367 -21.83 -8.67 -3.02
CA PRO A 367 -22.54 -7.48 -3.52
C PRO A 367 -22.44 -6.28 -2.58
N PHE A 368 -21.89 -6.45 -1.38
CA PHE A 368 -21.69 -5.40 -0.38
C PHE A 368 -20.26 -4.84 -0.37
N GLU A 369 -19.40 -5.32 -1.26
CA GLU A 369 -18.02 -4.90 -1.40
C GLU A 369 -17.78 -4.37 -2.83
N PRO A 370 -16.82 -3.45 -3.01
CA PRO A 370 -16.40 -3.06 -4.34
C PRO A 370 -15.78 -4.24 -5.09
N LEU A 371 -15.72 -4.12 -6.42
CA LEU A 371 -14.98 -5.05 -7.25
C LEU A 371 -13.50 -5.05 -6.84
N MET A 372 -12.89 -6.23 -6.81
CA MET A 372 -11.54 -6.48 -6.30
C MET A 372 -10.91 -7.61 -7.11
N ILE A 373 -9.60 -7.82 -7.02
CA ILE A 373 -8.94 -8.92 -7.75
C ILE A 373 -9.24 -10.31 -7.15
N GLY A 374 -9.74 -10.34 -5.93
CA GLY A 374 -9.95 -11.56 -5.15
C GLY A 374 -9.16 -11.49 -3.85
N GLY A 375 -8.75 -12.65 -3.33
CA GLY A 375 -8.02 -12.76 -2.07
C GLY A 375 -8.85 -12.33 -0.85
N TYR A 376 -8.29 -12.54 0.34
CA TYR A 376 -8.90 -12.12 1.60
C TYR A 376 -7.80 -11.72 2.59
N ILE A 377 -7.61 -10.41 2.75
CA ILE A 377 -6.63 -9.81 3.66
C ILE A 377 -7.39 -8.88 4.61
N PRO A 378 -8.01 -9.45 5.67
CA PRO A 378 -8.64 -8.66 6.71
C PRO A 378 -7.59 -7.94 7.57
N LEU A 379 -8.05 -7.00 8.39
CA LEU A 379 -7.22 -6.13 9.20
C LEU A 379 -6.30 -6.90 10.18
N ASP A 380 -6.79 -7.99 10.77
CA ASP A 380 -6.07 -8.81 11.73
C ASP A 380 -4.92 -9.61 11.09
N VAL A 381 -5.07 -10.03 9.84
CA VAL A 381 -3.97 -10.66 9.08
C VAL A 381 -2.79 -9.70 8.94
N ILE A 382 -3.05 -8.43 8.57
CA ILE A 382 -1.99 -7.41 8.50
C ILE A 382 -1.40 -7.16 9.89
N TYR A 383 -2.24 -6.93 10.89
CA TYR A 383 -1.78 -6.54 12.23
C TYR A 383 -0.86 -7.60 12.87
N ASN A 384 -1.19 -8.88 12.68
CA ASN A 384 -0.45 -9.99 13.25
C ASN A 384 0.80 -10.37 12.43
N TYR A 385 1.04 -9.73 11.28
CA TYR A 385 2.22 -9.98 10.48
C TYR A 385 3.50 -9.55 11.22
N ASN A 386 4.49 -10.43 11.23
CA ASN A 386 5.84 -10.13 11.70
C ASN A 386 6.79 -10.09 10.50
N PRO A 387 7.32 -8.91 10.11
CA PRO A 387 8.24 -8.79 8.97
C PRO A 387 9.61 -9.42 9.17
N LEU A 388 9.91 -9.97 10.37
CA LEU A 388 11.14 -10.66 10.69
C LEU A 388 10.88 -12.17 10.81
N PRO A 389 11.08 -12.95 9.72
CA PRO A 389 10.90 -14.40 9.72
C PRO A 389 11.77 -15.08 10.79
N ALA A 390 11.24 -16.15 11.38
CA ALA A 390 11.94 -16.91 12.42
C ALA A 390 13.11 -17.72 11.84
N GLU A 391 13.12 -17.97 10.53
CA GLU A 391 14.18 -18.68 9.80
C GLU A 391 15.46 -17.84 9.62
N LEU A 392 15.41 -16.53 9.88
CA LEU A 392 16.55 -15.63 9.80
C LEU A 392 17.24 -15.47 11.16
N THR A 393 18.57 -15.54 11.16
CA THR A 393 19.38 -15.18 12.32
C THR A 393 19.28 -13.68 12.63
N PRO A 394 19.62 -13.23 13.86
CA PRO A 394 19.62 -11.80 14.20
C PRO A 394 20.45 -10.93 13.26
N GLU A 395 21.58 -11.44 12.76
CA GLU A 395 22.41 -10.77 11.76
C GLU A 395 21.70 -10.63 10.42
N GLN A 396 21.07 -11.71 9.93
CA GLN A 396 20.32 -11.69 8.67
C GLN A 396 19.06 -10.81 8.77
N GLN A 397 18.43 -10.75 9.94
CA GLN A 397 17.27 -9.87 10.18
C GLN A 397 17.61 -8.39 9.99
N LYS A 398 18.88 -7.97 10.14
CA LYS A 398 19.31 -6.57 9.89
C LYS A 398 19.18 -6.16 8.42
N HIS A 399 19.15 -7.13 7.51
CA HIS A 399 18.92 -6.88 6.09
C HIS A 399 17.44 -6.60 5.76
N VAL A 400 16.50 -6.96 6.65
CA VAL A 400 15.10 -6.61 6.45
C VAL A 400 14.90 -5.11 6.70
N LEU A 401 14.68 -4.37 5.62
CA LEU A 401 14.43 -2.92 5.64
C LEU A 401 13.14 -2.59 6.37
N GLY A 402 12.10 -3.41 6.15
CA GLY A 402 10.78 -3.28 6.73
C GLY A 402 9.65 -3.73 5.79
N PRO A 403 8.40 -3.59 6.24
CA PRO A 403 7.23 -3.99 5.46
C PRO A 403 6.77 -2.90 4.46
N GLN A 404 6.12 -3.35 3.39
CA GLN A 404 5.40 -2.48 2.46
C GLN A 404 4.06 -3.09 2.04
N ALA A 405 3.01 -2.28 2.05
CA ALA A 405 1.71 -2.66 1.48
C ALA A 405 1.57 -2.23 0.03
N ASN A 406 1.07 -3.12 -0.84
CA ASN A 406 0.94 -2.89 -2.28
C ASN A 406 -0.52 -2.68 -2.68
N MET A 407 -0.79 -1.56 -3.37
CA MET A 407 -2.10 -1.21 -3.93
C MET A 407 -2.03 -1.20 -5.45
N TRP A 408 -2.24 -2.37 -6.05
CA TRP A 408 -2.53 -2.52 -7.48
C TRP A 408 -3.93 -2.04 -7.81
N THR A 409 -4.18 -1.60 -9.06
CA THR A 409 -5.38 -0.82 -9.37
C THR A 409 -6.20 -1.33 -10.55
N GLU A 410 -6.15 -2.61 -10.87
CA GLU A 410 -6.97 -3.23 -11.93
C GLU A 410 -8.47 -2.91 -11.75
N TYR A 411 -8.96 -2.98 -10.51
CA TYR A 411 -10.37 -2.78 -10.17
C TYR A 411 -10.64 -1.55 -9.30
N ILE A 412 -9.62 -0.71 -9.09
CA ILE A 412 -9.66 0.43 -8.18
C ILE A 412 -9.57 1.70 -9.03
N THR A 413 -10.71 2.13 -9.55
CA THR A 413 -10.78 3.13 -10.62
C THR A 413 -10.95 4.57 -10.14
N THR A 414 -11.14 4.77 -8.82
CA THR A 414 -11.41 6.10 -8.25
C THR A 414 -10.66 6.33 -6.93
N PRO A 415 -10.38 7.60 -6.57
CA PRO A 415 -9.89 7.97 -5.24
C PRO A 415 -10.67 7.34 -4.08
N ALA A 416 -12.00 7.30 -4.16
CA ALA A 416 -12.84 6.76 -3.10
C ALA A 416 -12.67 5.23 -2.97
N ALA A 417 -12.56 4.51 -4.09
CA ALA A 417 -12.28 3.08 -4.08
C ALA A 417 -10.89 2.79 -3.49
N ALA A 418 -9.89 3.59 -3.84
CA ALA A 418 -8.55 3.47 -3.26
C ALA A 418 -8.58 3.70 -1.75
N GLU A 419 -9.20 4.79 -1.28
CA GLU A 419 -9.33 5.07 0.16
C GLU A 419 -10.08 3.97 0.93
N TYR A 420 -11.11 3.37 0.32
CA TYR A 420 -11.85 2.24 0.89
C TYR A 420 -10.96 1.00 1.08
N MET A 421 -10.11 0.72 0.10
CA MET A 421 -9.19 -0.43 0.15
C MET A 421 -7.98 -0.16 1.07
N LEU A 422 -7.52 1.09 1.14
CA LEU A 422 -6.40 1.52 1.99
C LEU A 422 -6.77 1.52 3.48
N PHE A 423 -7.92 2.08 3.85
CA PHE A 423 -8.27 2.34 5.25
C PHE A 423 -9.43 1.45 5.73
N PRO A 424 -9.30 0.83 6.91
CA PRO A 424 -8.29 1.10 7.96
C PRO A 424 -7.00 0.27 7.88
N ARG A 425 -6.82 -0.58 6.86
CA ARG A 425 -5.69 -1.53 6.78
C ARG A 425 -4.29 -0.89 6.86
N LEU A 426 -4.09 0.28 6.25
CA LEU A 426 -2.83 1.03 6.38
C LEU A 426 -2.50 1.46 7.83
N LEU A 427 -3.49 1.57 8.72
CA LEU A 427 -3.24 1.83 10.14
C LEU A 427 -2.56 0.62 10.81
N ALA A 428 -2.92 -0.60 10.41
CA ALA A 428 -2.25 -1.81 10.88
C ALA A 428 -0.84 -1.93 10.29
N VAL A 429 -0.66 -1.62 9.00
CA VAL A 429 0.68 -1.56 8.38
C VAL A 429 1.59 -0.57 9.11
N SER A 430 1.07 0.62 9.42
CA SER A 430 1.78 1.63 10.21
C SER A 430 2.21 1.10 11.59
N GLU A 431 1.31 0.45 12.33
CA GLU A 431 1.64 -0.11 13.64
C GLU A 431 2.69 -1.24 13.53
N VAL A 432 2.59 -2.10 12.51
CA VAL A 432 3.56 -3.19 12.25
C VAL A 432 4.94 -2.62 11.92
N ALA A 433 5.00 -1.58 11.10
CA ALA A 433 6.24 -0.97 10.65
C ALA A 433 6.90 -0.07 11.71
N TRP A 434 6.11 0.50 12.62
CA TRP A 434 6.59 1.42 13.66
C TRP A 434 6.92 0.71 14.97
N ARG A 435 6.08 -0.23 15.44
CA ARG A 435 6.24 -0.86 16.75
C ARG A 435 6.89 -2.26 16.66
N PRO A 436 7.83 -2.59 17.58
CA PRO A 436 8.38 -3.94 17.70
C PRO A 436 7.29 -5.03 17.80
N ALA A 437 7.58 -6.23 17.30
CA ALA A 437 6.64 -7.37 17.34
C ALA A 437 6.22 -7.75 18.78
N ALA A 438 7.16 -7.70 19.71
CA ALA A 438 6.95 -8.12 21.09
C ALA A 438 5.91 -7.27 21.84
N GLY A 439 4.92 -7.93 22.46
CA GLY A 439 3.94 -7.29 23.35
C GLY A 439 2.79 -6.56 22.64
N LYS A 440 2.67 -6.66 21.31
CA LYS A 440 1.49 -6.19 20.56
C LYS A 440 0.36 -7.20 20.68
N THR A 441 -0.86 -6.74 20.92
CA THR A 441 -2.06 -7.59 20.80
C THR A 441 -3.12 -6.91 19.95
N TYR A 442 -3.87 -7.69 19.17
CA TYR A 442 -4.90 -7.11 18.31
C TYR A 442 -6.01 -6.44 19.13
N THR A 443 -6.34 -7.03 20.29
CA THR A 443 -7.33 -6.50 21.23
C THR A 443 -7.00 -5.10 21.75
N GLU A 444 -5.72 -4.79 22.00
CA GLU A 444 -5.33 -3.45 22.47
C GLU A 444 -5.32 -2.40 21.33
N PHE A 445 -5.09 -2.84 20.09
CA PHE A 445 -5.01 -1.98 18.92
C PHE A 445 -6.37 -1.48 18.46
N LEU A 446 -7.36 -2.36 18.43
CA LEU A 446 -8.72 -2.06 17.95
C LEU A 446 -9.34 -0.78 18.53
N PRO A 447 -9.36 -0.53 19.86
CA PRO A 447 -9.92 0.70 20.38
C PRO A 447 -9.12 1.95 19.98
N ARG A 448 -7.79 1.87 19.87
CA ARG A 448 -6.97 3.01 19.40
C ARG A 448 -7.20 3.31 17.93
N MET A 449 -7.31 2.27 17.10
CA MET A 449 -7.68 2.40 15.70
C MET A 449 -9.08 3.00 15.57
N GLY A 450 -10.03 2.58 16.42
CA GLY A 450 -11.38 3.12 16.45
C GLY A 450 -11.42 4.65 16.60
N GLN A 451 -10.53 5.21 17.43
CA GLN A 451 -10.39 6.67 17.60
C GLN A 451 -9.88 7.39 16.34
N GLN A 452 -9.23 6.68 15.42
CA GLN A 452 -8.75 7.27 14.16
C GLN A 452 -9.87 7.55 13.17
N PHE A 453 -11.02 6.85 13.25
CA PHE A 453 -12.12 7.07 12.31
C PHE A 453 -12.65 8.51 12.33
N ALA A 454 -12.74 9.13 13.51
CA ALA A 454 -13.13 10.54 13.62
C ALA A 454 -12.14 11.49 12.90
N ARG A 455 -10.85 11.15 12.86
CA ARG A 455 -9.83 11.93 12.12
C ARG A 455 -9.92 11.69 10.62
N LEU A 456 -10.13 10.44 10.23
CA LEU A 456 -10.35 10.08 8.83
C LEU A 456 -11.60 10.78 8.29
N ASP A 457 -12.69 10.85 9.07
CA ASP A 457 -13.89 11.64 8.75
C ASP A 457 -13.57 13.14 8.63
N ALA A 458 -12.80 13.72 9.56
CA ALA A 458 -12.40 15.12 9.49
C ALA A 458 -11.55 15.43 8.24
N LYS A 459 -10.77 14.45 7.77
CA LYS A 459 -10.01 14.51 6.51
C LYS A 459 -10.84 14.10 5.27
N LYS A 460 -12.10 13.74 5.46
CA LYS A 460 -13.03 13.24 4.43
C LYS A 460 -12.51 12.00 3.70
N VAL A 461 -11.87 11.07 4.40
CA VAL A 461 -11.33 9.82 3.84
C VAL A 461 -12.45 8.79 3.74
N TYR A 462 -12.65 8.22 2.55
CA TYR A 462 -13.67 7.22 2.26
C TYR A 462 -13.26 5.81 2.69
N TYR A 463 -12.88 5.63 3.96
CA TYR A 463 -12.48 4.34 4.52
C TYR A 463 -13.62 3.29 4.51
N ARG A 464 -13.28 1.99 4.51
CA ARG A 464 -14.22 0.88 4.74
C ARG A 464 -14.70 0.89 6.19
N VAL A 465 -15.99 1.12 6.41
CA VAL A 465 -16.61 1.09 7.74
C VAL A 465 -16.59 -0.36 8.27
N PRO A 466 -16.02 -0.63 9.46
CA PRO A 466 -16.03 -1.98 10.03
C PRO A 466 -17.43 -2.46 10.40
N GLU A 467 -17.68 -3.74 10.17
CA GLU A 467 -18.87 -4.43 10.62
C GLU A 467 -18.98 -4.43 12.16
N PRO A 468 -20.20 -4.60 12.72
CA PRO A 468 -20.37 -4.82 14.15
C PRO A 468 -19.59 -6.05 14.62
N LEU A 469 -18.77 -5.88 15.66
CA LEU A 469 -18.08 -7.00 16.30
C LEU A 469 -19.07 -7.79 17.16
N GLY A 470 -18.88 -9.10 17.24
CA GLY A 470 -19.67 -9.99 18.10
C GLY A 470 -20.83 -10.72 17.40
N LEU A 471 -21.03 -10.48 16.09
CA LEU A 471 -21.97 -11.24 15.26
C LEU A 471 -21.22 -12.33 14.48
N ASP A 472 -20.72 -13.33 15.21
CA ASP A 472 -19.99 -14.47 14.65
C ASP A 472 -20.14 -15.70 15.56
N SER A 473 -19.83 -16.88 15.01
CA SER A 473 -19.97 -18.15 15.73
C SER A 473 -19.03 -18.32 16.91
N ALA A 474 -17.93 -17.56 17.00
CA ALA A 474 -17.00 -17.63 18.13
C ALA A 474 -17.45 -16.75 19.30
N SER A 475 -18.23 -15.70 19.03
CA SER A 475 -18.72 -14.74 20.02
C SER A 475 -20.12 -15.07 20.57
N VAL A 476 -20.85 -16.01 19.95
CA VAL A 476 -22.23 -16.34 20.36
C VAL A 476 -22.27 -17.12 21.67
N VAL A 477 -23.08 -16.66 22.62
CA VAL A 477 -23.36 -17.40 23.86
C VAL A 477 -24.67 -18.16 23.70
N ARG A 478 -24.64 -19.49 23.86
CA ARG A 478 -25.86 -20.33 23.81
C ARG A 478 -26.35 -20.63 25.21
N GLN A 479 -27.51 -20.08 25.58
CA GLN A 479 -28.14 -20.35 26.87
C GLN A 479 -29.66 -20.39 26.74
N ASN A 480 -30.32 -21.27 27.50
CA ASN A 480 -31.79 -21.35 27.60
C ASN A 480 -32.49 -21.41 26.22
N GLY A 481 -31.95 -22.19 25.28
CA GLY A 481 -32.51 -22.35 23.93
C GLY A 481 -32.35 -21.12 23.01
N LYS A 482 -31.52 -20.15 23.38
CA LYS A 482 -31.26 -18.92 22.61
C LYS A 482 -29.76 -18.73 22.34
N ALA A 483 -29.46 -18.18 21.17
CA ALA A 483 -28.18 -17.53 20.86
C ALA A 483 -28.22 -16.08 21.34
N VAL A 484 -27.24 -15.66 22.13
CA VAL A 484 -27.13 -14.30 22.66
C VAL A 484 -25.90 -13.62 22.06
N PHE A 485 -26.11 -12.46 21.44
CA PHE A 485 -25.08 -11.65 20.80
C PHE A 485 -24.86 -10.33 21.53
N THR A 486 -23.61 -10.06 21.89
CA THR A 486 -23.17 -8.75 22.40
C THR A 486 -22.41 -8.03 21.31
N LEU A 487 -23.06 -7.04 20.70
CA LEU A 487 -22.53 -6.31 19.55
C LEU A 487 -21.87 -5.01 19.99
N ARG A 488 -20.77 -4.65 19.32
CA ARG A 488 -20.12 -3.34 19.50
C ARG A 488 -19.56 -2.81 18.19
N SER A 489 -19.55 -1.48 18.05
CA SER A 489 -18.92 -0.82 16.93
C SER A 489 -17.53 -0.33 17.32
N LEU A 490 -16.59 -0.39 16.36
CA LEU A 490 -15.28 0.26 16.49
C LEU A 490 -15.33 1.75 16.18
N VAL A 491 -16.41 2.24 15.55
CA VAL A 491 -16.55 3.66 15.18
C VAL A 491 -17.26 4.41 16.32
N PRO A 492 -16.59 5.38 16.97
CA PRO A 492 -17.21 6.15 18.05
C PRO A 492 -18.50 6.86 17.61
N GLY A 493 -19.56 6.73 18.40
CA GLY A 493 -20.87 7.35 18.13
C GLY A 493 -21.67 6.69 17.00
N ALA A 494 -21.20 5.58 16.42
CA ALA A 494 -21.95 4.84 15.43
C ALA A 494 -23.13 4.08 16.04
N GLN A 495 -24.18 3.91 15.24
CA GLN A 495 -25.31 3.06 15.56
C GLN A 495 -25.06 1.64 15.02
N ILE A 496 -25.63 0.64 15.68
CA ILE A 496 -25.74 -0.72 15.15
C ILE A 496 -27.22 -0.97 14.87
N ARG A 497 -27.53 -1.34 13.62
CA ARG A 497 -28.88 -1.65 13.17
C ARG A 497 -28.94 -3.10 12.73
N TYR A 498 -30.03 -3.80 13.02
CA TYR A 498 -30.14 -5.23 12.73
C TYR A 498 -31.51 -5.67 12.21
N THR A 499 -31.55 -6.87 11.66
CA THR A 499 -32.75 -7.61 11.23
C THR A 499 -32.61 -9.08 11.64
N LEU A 500 -33.73 -9.80 11.73
CA LEU A 500 -33.77 -11.23 12.12
C LEU A 500 -34.34 -12.14 11.02
N ASP A 501 -34.81 -11.56 9.93
CA ASP A 501 -35.48 -12.19 8.81
C ASP A 501 -34.59 -12.24 7.56
N GLY A 502 -33.33 -11.81 7.68
CA GLY A 502 -32.39 -11.75 6.57
C GLY A 502 -32.52 -10.52 5.67
N HIS A 503 -33.41 -9.56 5.91
CA HIS A 503 -33.39 -8.30 5.15
C HIS A 503 -32.14 -7.47 5.47
N LEU A 504 -31.72 -6.58 4.56
CA LEU A 504 -30.57 -5.72 4.81
C LEU A 504 -30.93 -4.62 5.82
N PRO A 505 -30.18 -4.47 6.92
CA PRO A 505 -30.45 -3.40 7.88
C PRO A 505 -30.17 -2.01 7.29
N ASP A 506 -30.98 -1.03 7.67
CA ASP A 506 -30.84 0.38 7.30
C ASP A 506 -31.14 1.32 8.48
N GLU A 507 -31.27 2.62 8.25
CA GLU A 507 -31.52 3.62 9.29
C GLU A 507 -32.89 3.47 9.98
N THR A 508 -33.82 2.73 9.37
CA THR A 508 -35.19 2.53 9.83
C THR A 508 -35.38 1.20 10.56
N THR A 509 -34.47 0.23 10.39
CA THR A 509 -34.55 -1.07 11.07
C THR A 509 -34.19 -0.98 12.55
N GLU A 510 -34.38 -2.08 13.29
CA GLU A 510 -34.22 -2.11 14.76
C GLU A 510 -32.85 -1.62 15.24
N LEU A 511 -32.86 -0.71 16.21
CA LEU A 511 -31.66 -0.19 16.86
C LEU A 511 -31.17 -1.15 17.94
N TYR A 512 -29.91 -1.58 17.83
CA TYR A 512 -29.26 -2.37 18.86
C TYR A 512 -28.95 -1.51 20.08
N THR A 513 -29.65 -1.75 21.19
CA THR A 513 -29.48 -1.03 22.47
C THR A 513 -29.12 -1.94 23.64
N LYS A 514 -29.22 -3.26 23.47
CA LYS A 514 -28.95 -4.30 24.49
C LYS A 514 -28.61 -5.64 23.82
N PRO A 515 -28.00 -6.60 24.54
CA PRO A 515 -27.72 -7.95 24.01
C PRO A 515 -28.91 -8.56 23.28
N LEU A 516 -28.64 -9.08 22.07
CA LEU A 516 -29.65 -9.62 21.17
C LEU A 516 -29.80 -11.11 21.42
N ALA A 517 -30.98 -11.55 21.86
CA ALA A 517 -31.27 -12.96 22.14
C ALA A 517 -32.22 -13.55 21.07
N VAL A 518 -31.73 -14.52 20.32
CA VAL A 518 -32.40 -15.12 19.15
C VAL A 518 -32.68 -16.60 19.42
N PRO A 519 -33.92 -17.10 19.25
CA PRO A 519 -34.24 -18.52 19.42
C PRO A 519 -33.45 -19.42 18.45
N LEU A 520 -32.91 -20.54 18.95
CA LEU A 520 -32.14 -21.48 18.12
C LEU A 520 -33.04 -22.27 17.15
N ASN A 521 -34.25 -22.62 17.57
CA ASN A 521 -35.15 -23.51 16.85
C ASN A 521 -35.92 -22.88 15.68
N LYS A 522 -35.55 -21.67 15.24
CA LYS A 522 -36.31 -20.91 14.22
C LYS A 522 -35.59 -20.71 12.89
N GLY A 523 -34.30 -21.07 12.78
CA GLY A 523 -33.53 -20.90 11.56
C GLY A 523 -33.43 -19.44 11.11
N LEU A 524 -33.17 -18.53 12.05
CA LEU A 524 -33.19 -17.08 11.79
C LEU A 524 -31.86 -16.60 11.22
N THR A 525 -31.91 -15.75 10.19
CA THR A 525 -30.71 -15.08 9.67
C THR A 525 -30.60 -13.70 10.31
N VAL A 526 -29.62 -13.55 11.21
CA VAL A 526 -29.33 -12.27 11.85
C VAL A 526 -28.38 -11.50 10.96
N ARG A 527 -28.77 -10.28 10.57
CA ARG A 527 -27.88 -9.32 9.89
C ARG A 527 -27.73 -8.08 10.73
N ALA A 528 -26.52 -7.52 10.78
CA ALA A 528 -26.26 -6.25 11.45
C ALA A 528 -25.26 -5.38 10.66
N VAL A 529 -25.47 -4.06 10.71
CA VAL A 529 -24.57 -3.06 10.09
C VAL A 529 -24.16 -2.01 11.11
N THR A 530 -22.95 -1.46 10.94
CA THR A 530 -22.53 -0.24 11.61
C THR A 530 -22.94 0.95 10.74
N ILE A 531 -23.64 1.93 11.31
CA ILE A 531 -23.94 3.22 10.67
C ILE A 531 -23.17 4.32 11.41
N THR A 532 -22.19 4.92 10.74
CA THR A 532 -21.38 6.01 11.30
C THR A 532 -22.22 7.27 11.55
N PRO A 533 -21.76 8.23 12.38
CA PRO A 533 -22.42 9.53 12.52
C PRO A 533 -22.61 10.30 11.21
N SER A 534 -21.78 10.00 10.20
CA SER A 534 -21.87 10.58 8.85
C SER A 534 -22.90 9.90 7.93
N GLY A 535 -23.56 8.83 8.39
CA GLY A 535 -24.49 8.02 7.60
C GLY A 535 -23.84 6.92 6.76
N ARG A 536 -22.51 6.84 6.69
CA ARG A 536 -21.82 5.72 6.00
C ARG A 536 -22.07 4.40 6.71
N LYS A 537 -22.21 3.32 5.93
CA LYS A 537 -22.56 1.98 6.39
C LYS A 537 -21.42 0.98 6.17
N SER A 538 -21.29 0.00 7.05
CA SER A 538 -20.46 -1.19 6.82
C SER A 538 -21.15 -2.16 5.85
N PRO A 539 -20.41 -3.10 5.24
CA PRO A 539 -21.00 -4.36 4.80
C PRO A 539 -21.78 -5.03 5.95
N PRO A 540 -22.79 -5.87 5.65
CA PRO A 540 -23.54 -6.55 6.69
C PRO A 540 -22.70 -7.69 7.29
N ALA A 541 -22.59 -7.70 8.62
CA ALA A 541 -22.29 -8.94 9.33
C ALA A 541 -23.54 -9.84 9.28
N GLU A 542 -23.33 -11.14 9.08
CA GLU A 542 -24.41 -12.11 8.87
C GLU A 542 -24.10 -13.41 9.61
N LEU A 543 -25.10 -13.95 10.32
CA LEU A 543 -25.03 -15.27 10.92
C LEU A 543 -26.40 -15.97 10.85
N LEU A 544 -26.40 -17.20 10.35
CA LEU A 544 -27.54 -18.10 10.43
C LEU A 544 -27.57 -18.77 11.82
N VAL A 545 -28.68 -18.59 12.52
CA VAL A 545 -28.91 -19.13 13.87
C VAL A 545 -29.83 -20.34 13.78
N ASN A 546 -29.20 -21.51 13.94
CA ASN A 546 -29.83 -22.82 14.03
C ASN A 546 -29.52 -23.49 15.37
#